data_AF-W1XMS3-F1
#
_entry.id   AF-W1XMS3-F1
#
_cell.length_a   1.000
_cell.length_b   1.000
_cell.length_c   1.000
_cell.angle_alpha   90.00
_cell.angle_beta   90.00
_cell.angle_gamma   90.00
#
_symmetry.space_group_name_H-M   'P 1'
#
loop_
_entity.id
_entity.type
_entity.pdbx_description
1 polymer ?
#
loop_
_entity_poly.entity_id
_entity_poly.type
_entity_poly.pdbx_seq_one_letter_code
_entity_poly.pdbx_strand_id
1 'polypeptide(L)' 'KHKAGLLNLAEELSNVSKACKIMGVSRETFYRYRELAAEGGVDAQINRSRRAPNLKNRTDEATEQAVVDYTV' A
#
# COMPACT_ATOMS: atom_id res chain seq x y z
N LYS A 1 -1.92 9.99 -2.12
CA LYS A 1 -0.71 10.17 -2.97
C LYS A 1 -0.44 8.84 -3.67
N HIS A 2 -0.59 8.77 -5.00
CA HIS A 2 -0.47 7.52 -5.76
C HIS A 2 1.01 7.11 -5.91
N LYS A 3 1.40 5.99 -5.32
CA LYS A 3 2.79 5.50 -5.30
C LYS A 3 3.23 4.94 -6.66
N ALA A 4 2.34 4.21 -7.34
CA ALA A 4 2.55 3.74 -8.71
C ALA A 4 2.75 4.90 -9.70
N GLY A 5 1.99 5.99 -9.54
CA GLY A 5 2.12 7.18 -10.40
C GLY A 5 3.49 7.86 -10.32
N LEU A 6 4.24 7.71 -9.22
CA LEU A 6 5.60 8.25 -9.12
C LEU A 6 6.59 7.46 -9.99
N LEU A 7 6.46 6.14 -10.03
CA LEU A 7 7.35 5.27 -10.80
C LEU A 7 7.11 5.47 -12.30
N ASN A 8 5.84 5.49 -12.72
CA ASN A 8 5.46 5.73 -14.11
C ASN A 8 5.94 7.12 -14.59
N LEU A 9 5.75 8.16 -13.78
CA LEU A 9 6.21 9.51 -14.12
C LEU A 9 7.74 9.59 -14.27
N ALA A 10 8.48 8.85 -13.44
CA ALA A 10 9.94 8.81 -13.56
C ALA A 10 10.41 8.09 -14.82
N GLU A 11 9.67 7.07 -15.27
CA GLU A 11 9.92 6.34 -16.51
C GLU A 11 9.60 7.21 -17.73
N GLU A 12 8.43 7.83 -17.78
CA GLU A 12 8.02 8.77 -18.84
C GLU A 12 8.99 9.95 -19.00
N LEU A 13 9.46 10.51 -17.88
CA LEU A 13 10.41 11.62 -17.89
C LEU A 13 11.86 11.17 -18.05
N SER A 14 12.15 9.87 -17.95
CA SER A 14 13.51 9.31 -17.82
C SER A 14 14.36 10.07 -16.78
N ASN A 15 13.71 10.64 -15.75
CA ASN A 15 14.34 11.55 -14.78
C ASN A 15 13.66 11.47 -13.41
N VAL A 16 14.32 10.77 -12.50
CA VAL A 16 13.86 10.54 -11.12
C VAL A 16 13.74 11.85 -10.32
N SER A 17 14.73 12.74 -10.43
CA SER A 17 14.75 13.99 -9.65
C SER A 17 13.59 14.91 -10.03
N LYS A 18 13.28 15.00 -11.33
CA LYS A 18 12.17 15.82 -11.83
C LYS A 18 10.82 15.23 -11.42
N ALA A 19 10.64 13.92 -11.54
CA ALA A 19 9.43 13.22 -11.07
C ALA A 19 9.22 13.40 -9.55
N CYS A 20 10.28 13.28 -8.75
CA CYS A 20 10.23 13.50 -7.30
C CYS A 20 9.83 14.95 -6.94
N LYS A 21 10.34 15.94 -7.68
CA LYS A 21 10.00 17.36 -7.49
C LYS A 21 8.53 17.65 -7.81
N ILE A 22 8.01 17.08 -8.90
CA ILE A 22 6.60 17.22 -9.31
C ILE A 22 5.67 16.55 -8.30
N MET A 23 6.00 15.34 -7.84
CA MET A 23 5.18 14.56 -6.91
C MET A 23 5.33 14.99 -5.44
N GLY A 24 6.26 15.90 -5.13
CA GLY A 24 6.51 16.39 -3.77
C GLY A 24 6.95 15.29 -2.82
N VAL A 25 7.86 14.42 -3.27
CA VAL A 25 8.42 13.30 -2.51
C VAL A 25 9.95 13.33 -2.56
N SER A 26 10.61 12.78 -1.54
CA SER A 26 12.06 12.68 -1.52
C SER A 26 12.55 11.60 -2.48
N ARG A 27 13.79 11.75 -2.98
CA ARG A 27 14.47 10.70 -3.76
C ARG A 27 14.60 9.39 -2.97
N GLU A 28 14.79 9.45 -1.67
CA GLU A 28 14.81 8.29 -0.78
C GLU A 28 13.48 7.52 -0.84
N THR A 29 12.35 8.25 -0.83
CA THR A 29 11.01 7.64 -0.95
C THR A 29 10.84 6.94 -2.29
N PHE A 30 11.38 7.50 -3.37
CA PHE A 30 11.37 6.87 -4.69
C PHE A 30 12.09 5.53 -4.70
N TYR A 31 13.32 5.46 -4.18
CA TYR A 31 14.09 4.21 -4.19
C TYR A 31 13.46 3.14 -3.31
N ARG A 32 12.93 3.51 -2.13
CA ARG A 32 12.16 2.59 -1.29
C ARG A 32 10.93 2.03 -2.03
N TYR A 33 10.26 2.85 -2.82
CA TYR A 33 9.12 2.43 -3.63
C TYR A 33 9.51 1.53 -4.79
N ARG A 34 10.66 1.80 -5.42
CA ARG A 34 11.23 0.96 -6.48
C ARG A 34 11.61 -0.44 -5.95
N GLU A 35 12.24 -0.49 -4.79
CA GLU A 35 12.63 -1.74 -4.12
C GLU A 35 11.40 -2.59 -3.77
N LEU A 36 10.40 -1.98 -3.13
CA LEU A 36 9.13 -2.66 -2.81
C LEU A 36 8.39 -3.16 -4.06
N ALA A 37 8.46 -2.42 -5.17
CA ALA A 37 7.87 -2.84 -6.43
C ALA A 37 8.63 -4.01 -7.07
N ALA A 38 9.94 -4.09 -6.87
CA ALA A 38 10.77 -5.19 -7.35
C ALA A 38 10.58 -6.49 -6.54
N GLU A 39 10.41 -6.38 -5.21
CA GLU A 39 10.24 -7.56 -4.33
C GLU A 39 8.81 -8.14 -4.33
N GLY A 40 7.78 -7.30 -4.44
CA GLY A 40 6.39 -7.73 -4.24
C GLY A 40 5.38 -7.20 -5.27
N GLY A 41 5.85 -6.66 -6.39
CA GLY A 41 5.01 -6.04 -7.40
C GLY A 41 4.31 -4.76 -6.92
N VAL A 42 3.39 -4.25 -7.73
CA VAL A 42 2.64 -3.01 -7.42
C VAL A 42 1.68 -3.22 -6.22
N ASP A 43 1.21 -4.45 -6.01
CA ASP A 43 0.25 -4.81 -4.97
C ASP A 43 0.82 -4.75 -3.54
N ALA A 44 2.11 -5.05 -3.37
CA ALA A 44 2.82 -4.87 -2.09
C ALA A 44 2.85 -3.39 -1.63
N GLN A 45 2.69 -2.46 -2.58
CA GLN A 45 2.68 -1.02 -2.33
C GLN A 45 1.31 -0.48 -1.90
N ILE A 46 0.23 -1.13 -2.33
CA ILE A 46 -1.17 -0.72 -2.10
C ILE A 46 -1.65 -1.21 -0.72
N ASN A 47 -1.22 -2.40 -0.28
CA ASN A 47 -1.83 -3.11 0.84
C ASN A 47 -1.23 -2.87 2.25
N ARG A 48 -0.39 -1.84 2.45
CA ARG A 48 -0.13 -1.36 3.84
C ARG A 48 -1.24 -0.42 4.29
N SER A 49 -2.45 -0.95 4.42
CA SER A 49 -3.49 -0.27 5.19
C SER A 49 -3.00 -0.06 6.62
N ARG A 50 -3.02 1.17 7.12
CA ARG A 50 -2.79 1.45 8.55
C ARG A 50 -3.93 0.92 9.42
N ARG A 51 -5.09 0.63 8.82
CA ARG A 51 -6.23 -0.01 9.47
C ARG A 51 -6.07 -1.52 9.30
N ALA A 52 -5.24 -2.12 10.12
CA ALA A 52 -5.25 -3.57 10.32
C ALA A 52 -6.28 -3.90 11.41
N PRO A 53 -7.00 -5.03 11.32
CA PRO A 53 -7.86 -5.50 12.41
C PRO A 53 -7.03 -5.60 13.69
N ASN A 54 -7.48 -4.96 14.77
CA ASN A 54 -6.87 -5.18 16.07
C ASN A 54 -7.39 -6.51 16.63
N LEU A 55 -6.57 -7.56 16.54
CA LEU A 55 -6.94 -8.90 17.00
C LEU A 55 -7.33 -8.95 18.48
N LYS A 56 -6.86 -7.99 19.30
CA LYS A 56 -7.27 -7.88 20.72
C LYS A 56 -8.70 -7.42 20.90
N ASN A 57 -9.27 -6.74 19.90
CA ASN A 57 -10.66 -6.30 19.88
C ASN A 57 -11.53 -7.26 19.05
N ARG A 58 -11.00 -8.43 18.66
CA ARG A 58 -11.76 -9.43 17.92
C ARG A 58 -12.77 -10.07 18.87
N THR A 59 -14.02 -10.16 18.41
CA THR A 59 -15.06 -10.91 19.13
C THR A 59 -14.68 -12.39 19.18
N ASP A 60 -15.12 -13.14 20.19
CA ASP A 60 -14.85 -14.57 20.25
C ASP A 60 -15.45 -15.30 19.04
N GLU A 61 -14.76 -16.37 18.63
CA GLU A 61 -15.11 -17.14 17.42
C GLU A 61 -16.52 -17.73 17.50
N ALA A 62 -16.98 -18.11 18.68
CA ALA A 62 -18.32 -18.65 18.87
C ALA A 62 -19.41 -17.60 18.59
N THR A 63 -19.22 -16.36 19.06
CA THR A 63 -20.11 -15.24 18.74
C THR A 63 -20.04 -14.84 17.27
N GLU A 64 -18.84 -14.83 16.66
CA GLU A 64 -18.70 -14.58 15.22
C GLU A 64 -19.50 -15.61 14.41
N GLN A 65 -19.38 -16.91 14.74
CA GLN A 65 -20.08 -17.98 14.05
C GLN A 65 -21.60 -17.91 14.24
N ALA A 66 -22.07 -17.63 15.46
CA ALA A 66 -23.49 -17.48 15.75
C ALA A 66 -24.16 -16.36 14.95
N VAL A 67 -23.46 -15.25 14.71
CA VAL A 67 -23.97 -14.14 13.87
C VAL A 67 -24.04 -14.56 12.40
N VAL A 68 -23.01 -15.25 11.89
CA VAL A 68 -23.01 -15.76 10.51
C VAL A 68 -24.20 -16.69 10.29
N ASP A 69 -24.38 -17.67 11.18
CA ASP A 69 -25.44 -18.67 11.11
C ASP A 69 -26.84 -18.06 11.25
N TYR A 70 -26.99 -16.96 12.01
CA TYR A 70 -28.26 -16.24 12.14
C TYR A 70 -28.68 -15.51 10.86
N THR A 71 -27.73 -15.18 9.99
CA THR A 71 -27.97 -14.38 8.76
C THR A 71 -28.13 -15.21 7.49
N VAL A 72 -28.02 -16.54 7.60
CA VAL A 72 -28.32 -17.53 6.53
C VAL A 72 -29.77 -17.98 6.64
#